data_AF-A0A8A4K1Y6-F1
#
_entry.id   AF-A0A8A4K1Y6-F1
#
_cell.length_a   1.000
_cell.length_b   1.000
_cell.length_c   1.000
_cell.angle_alpha   90.00
_cell.angle_beta   90.00
_cell.angle_gamma   90.00
#
_symmetry.space_group_name_H-M   'P 1'
#
loop_
_entity.id
_entity.type
_entity.pdbx_description
1 polymer ?
#
loop_
_entity_poly.entity_id
_entity_poly.type
_entity_poly.pdbx_seq_one_letter_code
_entity_poly.pdbx_strand_id
1 'polypeptide(L)'
;MSDENQPTYEERLIKAVRLMKADVDAIYTQLRDGTYADPDTFINNWTHLMDRVKNMKPVLSKPGVMETLMRMDVQLTAELLAITYSVQIIENFIRCLEHQARENGSKPR
;
A
#
# COMPACT_ATOMS: atom_id res chain seq x y z
N MET A 1 -2.61 -43.07 4.41
CA MET A 1 -2.09 -42.00 5.28
C MET A 1 -1.39 -40.98 4.38
N SER A 2 -2.05 -39.88 4.06
CA SER A 2 -1.45 -38.76 3.31
C SER A 2 -2.45 -37.61 3.24
N ASP A 3 -2.55 -36.80 4.31
CA ASP A 3 -3.22 -35.49 4.26
C ASP A 3 -2.66 -34.47 5.26
N GLU A 4 -1.43 -34.67 5.76
CA GLU A 4 -0.86 -33.90 6.89
C GLU A 4 0.09 -32.76 6.49
N ASN A 5 0.05 -32.23 5.25
CA ASN A 5 1.01 -31.18 4.88
C ASN A 5 0.48 -30.04 4.00
N GLN A 6 -0.85 -29.89 3.87
CA GLN A 6 -1.38 -28.69 3.20
C GLN A 6 -1.48 -27.52 4.18
N PRO A 7 -0.90 -26.35 3.84
CA PRO A 7 -1.03 -25.17 4.68
C PRO A 7 -2.50 -24.77 4.80
N THR A 8 -2.90 -24.43 6.03
CA THR A 8 -4.23 -23.95 6.37
C THR A 8 -4.59 -22.70 5.56
N TYR A 9 -5.88 -22.38 5.50
CA TYR A 9 -6.33 -21.13 4.87
C TYR A 9 -5.63 -19.90 5.46
N GLU A 10 -5.50 -19.88 6.79
CA GLU A 10 -4.89 -18.79 7.54
C GLU A 10 -3.38 -18.65 7.23
N GLU A 11 -2.65 -19.76 7.16
CA GLU A 11 -1.24 -19.76 6.77
C GLU A 11 -1.03 -19.29 5.33
N ARG A 12 -1.91 -19.71 4.40
CA ARG A 12 -1.88 -19.22 3.02
C ARG A 12 -2.19 -17.73 2.94
N LEU A 13 -3.13 -17.24 3.74
CA LEU A 13 -3.46 -15.83 3.83
C LEU A 13 -2.28 -15.00 4.33
N ILE A 14 -1.66 -15.40 5.45
CA ILE A 14 -0.48 -14.72 6.01
C ILE A 14 0.67 -14.71 5.01
N LYS A 15 0.94 -15.84 4.35
CA LYS A 15 1.98 -15.91 3.33
C LYS A 15 1.70 -14.94 2.17
N ALA A 16 0.47 -14.89 1.66
CA ALA A 16 0.09 -13.96 0.61
C ALA A 16 0.24 -12.49 1.05
N VAL A 17 -0.14 -12.19 2.29
CA VAL A 17 -0.05 -10.83 2.86
C VAL A 17 1.40 -10.40 3.07
N ARG A 18 2.28 -11.32 3.49
CA ARG A 18 3.73 -11.05 3.58
C ARG A 18 4.37 -10.77 2.22
N LEU A 19 3.97 -11.51 1.18
CA LEU A 19 4.43 -11.25 -0.19
C LEU A 19 3.97 -9.87 -0.67
N MET A 20 2.68 -9.55 -0.48
CA MET A 20 2.15 -8.23 -0.80
C MET A 20 2.88 -7.10 -0.06
N LYS A 21 3.23 -7.33 1.21
CA LYS A 21 4.02 -6.38 1.98
C LYS A 21 5.42 -6.22 1.43
N ALA A 22 6.13 -7.31 1.11
CA ALA A 22 7.48 -7.24 0.58
C ALA A 22 7.55 -6.43 -0.72
N ASP A 23 6.56 -6.60 -1.61
CA ASP A 23 6.44 -5.81 -2.84
C ASP A 23 6.27 -4.31 -2.54
N VAL A 24 5.46 -3.98 -1.52
CA VAL A 24 5.23 -2.59 -1.11
C VAL A 24 6.46 -2.00 -0.42
N ASP A 25 7.11 -2.73 0.49
CA ASP A 25 8.29 -2.29 1.22
C ASP A 25 9.45 -1.96 0.28
N ALA A 26 9.63 -2.74 -0.79
CA ALA A 26 10.66 -2.47 -1.79
C ALA A 26 10.45 -1.10 -2.45
N ILE A 27 9.23 -0.78 -2.87
CA ILE A 27 8.90 0.51 -3.50
C ILE A 27 8.95 1.64 -2.46
N TYR A 28 8.43 1.39 -1.26
CA TYR A 28 8.41 2.37 -0.17
C TYR A 28 9.82 2.77 0.26
N THR A 29 10.73 1.80 0.36
CA THR A 29 12.15 2.04 0.68
C THR A 29 12.82 2.87 -0.40
N GLN A 30 12.55 2.56 -1.68
CA GLN A 30 13.03 3.39 -2.78
C GLN A 30 12.51 4.82 -2.67
N LEU A 31 11.21 5.03 -2.44
CA LEU A 31 10.62 6.37 -2.31
C LEU A 31 11.15 7.16 -1.12
N ARG A 32 11.42 6.48 0.00
CA ARG A 32 11.89 7.11 1.24
C ARG A 32 13.37 7.48 1.16
N ASP A 33 14.21 6.56 0.69
CA ASP A 33 15.67 6.66 0.82
C ASP A 33 16.38 6.81 -0.54
N GLY A 34 15.64 6.71 -1.64
CA GLY A 34 16.17 6.74 -2.99
C GLY A 34 16.74 8.10 -3.36
N THR A 35 17.97 8.11 -3.84
CA THR A 35 18.56 9.29 -4.48
C THR A 35 18.27 9.23 -5.97
N TYR A 36 17.23 9.95 -6.39
CA TYR A 36 16.79 9.96 -7.78
C TYR A 36 17.56 11.00 -8.59
N ALA A 37 18.09 10.60 -9.74
CA ALA A 37 18.70 11.52 -10.70
C ALA A 37 17.64 12.34 -11.47
N ASP A 38 16.40 11.84 -11.51
CA ASP A 38 15.29 12.38 -12.29
C ASP A 38 13.97 12.30 -11.47
N PRO A 39 13.22 13.41 -11.31
CA PRO A 39 11.89 13.41 -10.74
C PRO A 39 10.92 12.39 -11.35
N ASP A 40 11.05 12.05 -12.63
CA ASP A 40 10.17 11.06 -13.27
C ASP A 40 10.32 9.67 -12.66
N THR A 41 11.51 9.33 -12.15
CA THR A 41 11.72 8.06 -11.44
C THR A 41 10.96 8.01 -10.11
N PHE A 42 10.92 9.14 -9.39
CA PHE A 42 10.11 9.26 -8.17
C PHE A 42 8.63 9.08 -8.50
N ILE A 43 8.13 9.77 -9.54
CA ILE A 43 6.72 9.70 -9.97
C ILE A 43 6.32 8.28 -10.40
N ASN A 44 7.20 7.59 -11.13
CA ASN A 44 6.96 6.21 -11.55
C ASN A 44 6.86 5.28 -10.34
N ASN A 45 7.79 5.37 -9.38
CA ASN A 45 7.73 4.58 -8.14
C ASN A 45 6.50 4.92 -7.30
N TRP A 46 6.13 6.19 -7.25
CA TRP A 46 4.91 6.64 -6.57
C TRP A 46 3.66 6.03 -7.20
N THR A 47 3.55 6.05 -8.52
CA THR A 47 2.46 5.41 -9.28
C THR A 47 2.38 3.92 -8.98
N HIS A 48 3.52 3.23 -8.99
CA HIS A 48 3.56 1.81 -8.64
C HIS A 48 3.12 1.55 -7.20
N LEU A 49 3.53 2.37 -6.23
CA LEU A 49 3.09 2.23 -4.83
C LEU A 49 1.56 2.39 -4.72
N MET A 50 0.98 3.40 -5.38
CA MET A 50 -0.46 3.61 -5.40
C MET A 50 -1.20 2.39 -5.96
N ASP A 51 -0.74 1.85 -7.08
CA ASP A 51 -1.36 0.66 -7.69
C ASP A 51 -1.28 -0.57 -6.77
N ARG A 52 -0.15 -0.78 -6.08
CA ARG A 52 -0.02 -1.88 -5.12
C ARG A 52 -0.98 -1.73 -3.95
N VAL A 53 -1.08 -0.53 -3.36
CA VAL A 53 -2.02 -0.27 -2.26
C VAL A 53 -3.48 -0.43 -2.71
N LYS A 54 -3.82 0.06 -3.91
CA LYS A 54 -5.16 -0.08 -4.50
C LYS A 54 -5.55 -1.55 -4.68
N ASN A 55 -4.61 -2.40 -5.11
CA ASN A 55 -4.84 -3.84 -5.27
C ASN A 55 -4.89 -4.60 -3.94
N MET A 56 -4.21 -4.10 -2.90
CA MET A 56 -4.20 -4.70 -1.58
C MET A 56 -5.50 -4.45 -0.80
N LYS A 57 -6.09 -3.26 -0.97
CA LYS A 57 -7.26 -2.81 -0.20
C LYS A 57 -8.44 -3.81 -0.26
N PRO A 58 -8.86 -4.33 -1.43
CA PRO A 58 -9.93 -5.33 -1.49
C PRO A 58 -9.63 -6.62 -0.73
N VAL A 59 -8.36 -7.04 -0.65
CA VAL A 59 -7.96 -8.24 0.09
C VAL A 59 -8.10 -8.01 1.59
N LEU A 60 -7.58 -6.88 2.08
CA LEU A 60 -7.64 -6.52 3.49
C LEU A 60 -9.08 -6.22 3.96
N SER A 61 -9.96 -5.79 3.06
CA SER A 61 -11.37 -5.53 3.34
C SER A 61 -12.26 -6.79 3.29
N LYS A 62 -11.74 -7.97 2.95
CA LYS A 62 -12.55 -9.20 2.99
C LYS A 62 -12.94 -9.52 4.44
N PRO A 63 -14.20 -9.95 4.69
CA PRO A 63 -14.64 -10.34 6.02
C PRO A 63 -13.70 -11.36 6.68
N GLY A 64 -13.37 -11.15 7.94
CA GLY A 64 -12.48 -12.03 8.73
C GLY A 64 -10.99 -11.96 8.39
N VAL A 65 -10.58 -11.34 7.28
CA VAL A 65 -9.14 -11.22 6.93
C VAL A 65 -8.42 -10.34 7.95
N MET A 66 -8.92 -9.13 8.21
CA MET A 66 -8.27 -8.23 9.17
C MET A 66 -8.19 -8.81 10.58
N GLU A 67 -9.26 -9.48 11.04
CA GLU A 67 -9.28 -10.15 12.34
C GLU A 67 -8.25 -11.29 12.41
N THR A 68 -8.15 -12.09 11.34
CA THR A 68 -7.17 -13.18 11.24
C THR A 68 -5.74 -12.62 11.24
N LEU A 69 -5.48 -11.54 10.49
CA LEU A 69 -4.19 -10.88 10.47
C LEU A 69 -3.82 -10.32 11.85
N MET A 70 -4.74 -9.65 12.54
CA MET A 70 -4.51 -9.12 13.88
C MET A 70 -4.21 -10.23 14.91
N ARG A 71 -4.88 -11.38 14.78
CA ARG A 71 -4.66 -12.54 15.66
C ARG A 71 -3.31 -13.22 15.41
N MET A 72 -2.91 -13.35 14.15
CA MET A 72 -1.73 -14.13 13.78
C MET A 72 -0.44 -13.32 13.74
N ASP A 73 -0.51 -12.05 13.31
CA ASP A 73 0.65 -11.19 13.09
C ASP A 73 0.25 -9.71 13.19
N VAL A 74 0.16 -9.23 14.42
CA VAL A 74 -0.26 -7.85 14.73
C VAL A 74 0.72 -6.82 14.15
N GLN A 75 2.02 -7.14 14.12
CA GLN A 75 3.04 -6.24 13.58
C GLN A 75 2.88 -6.09 12.07
N LEU A 76 2.75 -7.20 11.34
CA LEU A 76 2.47 -7.20 9.90
C LEU A 76 1.21 -6.36 9.59
N THR A 77 0.17 -6.53 10.40
CA THR A 77 -1.08 -5.79 10.26
C THR A 77 -0.88 -4.29 10.44
N ALA A 78 -0.19 -3.89 11.50
CA ALA A 78 0.08 -2.49 11.80
C ALA A 78 0.92 -1.82 10.70
N GLU A 79 1.96 -2.49 10.21
CA GLU A 79 2.83 -2.00 9.14
C GLU A 79 2.05 -1.80 7.83
N LEU A 80 1.17 -2.75 7.46
CA LEU A 80 0.34 -2.63 6.27
C LEU A 80 -0.69 -1.50 6.35
N LEU A 81 -1.32 -1.33 7.52
CA LEU A 81 -2.25 -0.21 7.75
C LEU A 81 -1.51 1.13 7.67
N ALA A 82 -0.34 1.24 8.28
CA ALA A 82 0.47 2.46 8.26
C ALA A 82 0.83 2.87 6.82
N ILE A 83 1.28 1.92 5.99
CA ILE A 83 1.61 2.19 4.59
C ILE A 83 0.35 2.58 3.80
N THR A 84 -0.73 1.82 3.96
CA THR A 84 -2.00 2.08 3.26
C THR A 84 -2.56 3.47 3.59
N TYR A 85 -2.50 3.88 4.85
CA TYR A 85 -2.94 5.22 5.26
C TYR A 85 -2.01 6.32 4.78
N SER A 86 -0.69 6.10 4.83
CA SER A 86 0.28 7.07 4.31
C SER A 86 0.02 7.40 2.84
N VAL A 87 -0.24 6.37 2.01
CA VAL A 87 -0.55 6.56 0.59
C VAL A 87 -1.87 7.32 0.41
N GLN A 88 -2.91 6.99 1.17
CA GLN A 88 -4.21 7.70 1.09
C GLN A 88 -4.10 9.17 1.51
N ILE A 89 -3.30 9.47 2.53
CA ILE A 89 -3.07 10.85 3.00
C ILE A 89 -2.38 11.66 1.90
N ILE A 90 -1.32 11.12 1.28
CA ILE A 90 -0.58 11.81 0.22
C ILE A 90 -1.45 11.96 -1.04
N GLU A 91 -2.21 10.93 -1.43
CA GLU A 91 -3.18 11.04 -2.54
C GLU A 91 -4.18 12.17 -2.29
N ASN A 92 -4.72 12.26 -1.07
CA ASN A 92 -5.65 13.32 -0.72
C ASN A 92 -4.97 14.71 -0.79
N PHE A 93 -3.73 14.81 -0.31
CA PHE A 93 -2.96 16.04 -0.40
C PHE A 93 -2.72 16.48 -1.85
N ILE A 94 -2.35 15.56 -2.74
CA ILE A 94 -2.17 15.84 -4.18
C ILE A 94 -3.49 16.35 -4.79
N ARG A 95 -4.62 15.71 -4.49
CA ARG A 95 -5.94 16.18 -4.97
C ARG A 95 -6.27 17.59 -4.48
N CYS A 96 -5.91 17.94 -3.24
CA CYS A 96 -6.07 19.30 -2.74
C CYS A 96 -5.21 20.31 -3.52
N LEU A 97 -3.96 19.97 -3.84
CA LEU A 97 -3.09 20.81 -4.66
C LEU A 97 -3.64 21.00 -6.09
N GLU A 98 -4.12 19.93 -6.71
CA GLU A 98 -4.76 19.99 -8.03
C GLU A 98 -5.99 20.89 -8.03
N HIS A 99 -6.81 20.79 -7.00
CA HIS A 99 -7.99 21.64 -6.84
C HIS A 99 -7.58 23.12 -6.73
N GLN A 100 -6.61 23.44 -5.86
CA GLN A 100 -6.10 24.79 -5.68
C GLN A 100 -5.49 25.36 -6.98
N ALA A 101 -4.74 24.56 -7.74
CA ALA A 101 -4.15 24.98 -9.00
C ALA A 101 -5.22 25.37 -10.04
N ARG A 102 -6.32 24.60 -10.10
CA ARG A 102 -7.46 24.91 -10.98
C ARG A 102 -8.15 26.20 -10.57
N GLU A 103 -8.40 26.40 -9.27
CA GLU A 103 -9.04 27.62 -8.77
C GLU A 103 -8.20 28.87 -8.99
N ASN A 104 -6.87 28.77 -8.79
CA ASN A 104 -5.94 29.88 -9.01
C ASN A 104 -5.73 30.20 -10.49
N GLY A 105 -5.76 29.20 -11.38
CA GLY A 105 -5.73 29.39 -12.83
C GLY A 105 -7.01 29.98 -13.43
N SER A 106 -8.13 29.93 -12.67
CA SER A 106 -9.45 30.42 -13.10
C SER A 106 -9.74 31.87 -12.70
N LYS A 107 -8.89 32.50 -11.86
CA LYS A 107 -9.01 33.92 -11.52
C LYS A 107 -8.34 34.77 -12.62
N PRO A 108 -9.06 35.70 -13.27
CA PRO A 108 -8.41 36.69 -14.12
C PRO A 108 -7.48 37.55 -13.24
N ARG A 109 -6.25 37.77 -13.71
CA ARG A 109 -5.32 38.73 -13.12
C ARG A 109 -5.86 40.15 -13.25
#